data_AF-A0A8S1IMY0-F1
#
_entry.id   AF-A0A8S1IMY0-F1
#
_cell.length_a   1.000
_cell.length_b   1.000
_cell.length_c   1.000
_cell.angle_alpha   90.00
_cell.angle_beta   90.00
_cell.angle_gamma   90.00
#
_symmetry.space_group_name_H-M   'P 1'
#
loop_
_entity.id
_entity.type
_entity.pdbx_description
1 polymer ?
#
loop_
_entity_poly.entity_id
_entity_poly.type
_entity_poly.pdbx_seq_one_letter_code
_entity_poly.pdbx_strand_id
1 'polypeptide(L)'
;MLTLYMQALLETPISLLRLPGFVIYAIKSYLSSTERAKARLWQDQTMTYGDVVPDHTMVILLGVVFAAINPIITVTALAYFLVNTIAWRYQVLYVYKEEYQSGGKMWVQVFDQVLLALLLMQAMIIGLLGIKKFAFSLLVIPLPFITLSFKVIAGKVFTRPLSVLSLRGAADLDRSDKSNAEKNPPSLEEMREADRLYLSPNFKVELGEYEDLLRQARTVGAKLKGEDVKLSEPIRDEELYWSAEEDEGGPSLEGGESNQV
;
A
#
# COMPACT_ATOMS: atom_id res chain seq x y z
N MET A 1 1.91 -28.82 16.76
CA MET A 1 3.25 -29.27 16.31
C MET A 1 3.22 -29.67 14.84
N LEU A 2 2.40 -30.66 14.45
CA LEU A 2 2.35 -31.12 13.05
C LEU A 2 1.91 -30.01 12.07
N THR A 3 0.98 -29.15 12.48
CA THR A 3 0.53 -27.98 11.70
C THR A 3 1.68 -27.02 11.40
N LEU A 4 2.43 -26.56 12.40
CA LEU A 4 3.59 -25.68 12.20
C LEU A 4 4.67 -26.29 11.30
N TYR A 5 4.93 -27.59 11.44
CA TYR A 5 5.85 -28.29 10.55
C TYR A 5 5.34 -28.29 9.11
N MET A 6 4.06 -28.57 8.89
CA MET A 6 3.45 -28.54 7.55
C MET A 6 3.45 -27.12 6.96
N GLN A 7 3.17 -26.10 7.78
CA GLN A 7 3.24 -24.70 7.32
C GLN A 7 4.68 -24.29 6.99
N ALA A 8 5.66 -24.65 7.82
CA ALA A 8 7.06 -24.32 7.59
C ALA A 8 7.66 -25.05 6.38
N LEU A 9 7.50 -26.37 6.29
CA LEU A 9 8.17 -27.18 5.28
C LEU A 9 7.41 -27.25 3.95
N LEU A 10 6.08 -27.18 3.98
CA LEU A 10 5.24 -27.33 2.77
C LEU A 10 4.77 -25.96 2.26
N GLU A 11 4.16 -25.17 3.13
CA GLU A 11 3.43 -23.97 2.70
C GLU A 11 4.36 -22.83 2.27
N THR A 12 5.48 -22.60 2.97
CA THR A 12 6.44 -21.55 2.59
C THR A 12 7.11 -21.77 1.21
N PRO A 13 7.62 -22.97 0.85
CA PRO A 13 8.16 -23.19 -0.50
C PRO A 13 7.08 -23.29 -1.58
N ILE A 14 5.87 -23.78 -1.27
CA ILE A 14 4.75 -23.76 -2.22
C ILE A 14 4.30 -22.32 -2.51
N SER A 15 4.29 -21.47 -1.48
CA SER A 15 4.01 -20.04 -1.62
C SER A 15 5.08 -19.32 -2.45
N LEU A 16 6.35 -19.72 -2.35
CA LEU A 16 7.41 -19.23 -3.24
C LEU A 16 7.12 -19.51 -4.73
N LEU A 17 6.57 -20.69 -5.03
CA LEU A 17 6.23 -21.07 -6.40
C LEU A 17 4.97 -20.33 -6.94
N ARG A 18 4.21 -19.67 -6.07
CA ARG A 18 2.96 -18.93 -6.38
C ARG A 18 2.04 -19.67 -7.36
N LEU A 19 1.86 -20.99 -7.17
CA LEU A 19 1.00 -21.83 -8.02
C LEU A 19 -0.40 -21.22 -8.23
N PRO A 20 -1.08 -20.66 -7.20
CA PRO A 20 -2.40 -20.04 -7.39
C PRO A 20 -2.35 -18.83 -8.34
N GLY A 21 -1.35 -17.96 -8.20
CA GLY A 21 -1.17 -16.79 -9.05
C GLY A 21 -0.88 -17.18 -10.51
N PHE A 22 -0.06 -18.23 -10.70
CA PHE A 22 0.22 -18.77 -12.02
C PHE A 22 -1.03 -19.39 -12.69
N VAL A 23 -1.84 -20.13 -11.94
CA VAL A 23 -3.09 -20.72 -12.47
C VAL A 23 -4.10 -19.64 -12.85
N ILE A 24 -4.29 -18.63 -11.99
CA ILE A 24 -5.16 -17.48 -12.29
C ILE A 24 -4.65 -16.74 -13.52
N TYR A 25 -3.34 -16.51 -13.62
CA TYR A 25 -2.72 -15.92 -14.80
C TYR A 25 -2.99 -16.78 -16.04
N ALA A 26 -2.81 -18.10 -15.99
CA ALA A 26 -3.03 -18.98 -17.14
C ALA A 26 -4.49 -18.92 -17.63
N ILE A 27 -5.46 -18.92 -16.72
CA ILE A 27 -6.89 -18.81 -17.05
C ILE A 27 -7.22 -17.43 -17.62
N LYS A 28 -6.76 -16.34 -16.99
CA LYS A 28 -7.01 -14.97 -17.47
C LYS A 28 -6.30 -14.69 -18.79
N SER A 29 -5.09 -15.22 -18.98
CA SER A 29 -4.32 -15.11 -20.22
C SER A 29 -5.01 -15.83 -21.37
N TYR A 30 -5.57 -17.02 -21.12
CA TYR A 30 -6.39 -17.73 -22.09
C TYR A 30 -7.66 -16.95 -22.48
N LEU A 31 -8.27 -16.22 -21.54
CA LEU A 31 -9.45 -15.40 -21.78
C LEU A 31 -9.15 -14.05 -22.46
N SER A 32 -7.92 -13.54 -22.35
CA SER A 32 -7.53 -12.23 -22.88
C SER A 32 -6.88 -12.33 -24.26
N SER A 33 -7.54 -11.77 -25.29
CA SER A 33 -7.03 -11.82 -26.68
C SER A 33 -5.97 -10.76 -26.99
N THR A 34 -5.87 -9.68 -26.21
CA THR A 34 -5.00 -8.53 -26.53
C THR A 34 -3.67 -8.60 -25.77
N GLU A 35 -2.54 -8.39 -26.46
CA GLU A 35 -1.19 -8.37 -25.86
C GLU A 35 -1.05 -7.31 -24.74
N ARG A 36 -1.72 -6.15 -24.90
CA ARG A 36 -1.79 -5.12 -23.85
C ARG A 36 -2.51 -5.60 -22.59
N ALA A 37 -3.55 -6.43 -22.74
CA ALA A 37 -4.27 -6.97 -21.60
C ALA A 37 -3.41 -7.99 -20.85
N LYS A 38 -2.67 -8.85 -21.58
CA LYS A 38 -1.69 -9.77 -20.98
C LYS A 38 -0.59 -9.02 -20.22
N ALA A 39 -0.02 -7.97 -20.82
CA ALA A 39 1.01 -7.14 -20.17
C ALA A 39 0.52 -6.50 -18.86
N ARG A 40 -0.73 -6.01 -18.82
CA ARG A 40 -1.34 -5.47 -17.59
C ARG A 40 -1.51 -6.55 -16.52
N LEU A 41 -1.94 -7.76 -16.89
CA LEU A 41 -2.07 -8.89 -15.96
C LEU A 41 -0.73 -9.32 -15.35
N TRP A 42 0.37 -9.23 -16.12
CA TRP A 42 1.71 -9.50 -15.61
C TRP A 42 2.17 -8.47 -14.56
N GLN A 43 1.80 -7.21 -14.73
CA GLN A 43 2.15 -6.12 -13.81
C GLN A 43 1.28 -6.10 -12.54
N ASP A 44 0.13 -6.77 -12.57
CA ASP A 44 -0.85 -6.80 -11.49
C ASP A 44 -0.52 -7.90 -10.46
N GLN A 45 0.56 -7.71 -9.72
CA GLN A 45 0.98 -8.59 -8.63
C GLN A 45 1.03 -7.82 -7.32
N THR A 46 -0.14 -7.69 -6.71
CA THR A 46 -0.33 -6.85 -5.53
C THR A 46 -0.14 -7.66 -4.25
N MET A 47 0.29 -6.97 -3.19
CA MET A 47 0.46 -7.55 -1.87
C MET A 47 -0.76 -7.24 -1.01
N THR A 48 -1.53 -8.28 -0.65
CA THR A 48 -2.61 -8.13 0.33
C THR A 48 -2.07 -8.32 1.74
N TYR A 49 -1.75 -7.22 2.41
CA TYR A 49 -1.27 -7.25 3.80
C TYR A 49 -2.29 -7.82 4.81
N GLY A 50 -3.59 -7.78 4.47
CA GLY A 50 -4.69 -8.21 5.33
C GLY A 50 -4.69 -9.69 5.68
N ASP A 51 -4.17 -10.55 4.79
CA ASP A 51 -4.14 -12.00 5.01
C ASP A 51 -2.78 -12.45 5.56
N VAL A 52 -1.71 -11.86 5.00
CA VAL A 52 -0.33 -12.22 5.30
C VAL A 52 0.07 -11.89 6.73
N VAL A 53 -0.30 -10.70 7.21
CA VAL A 53 0.14 -10.21 8.53
C VAL A 53 -0.46 -11.06 9.66
N PRO A 54 -1.79 -11.34 9.69
CA PRO A 54 -2.38 -12.22 10.69
C PRO A 54 -1.82 -13.64 10.69
N ASP A 55 -1.52 -14.22 9.52
CA ASP A 55 -0.97 -15.57 9.42
C ASP A 55 0.39 -15.66 10.13
N HIS A 56 1.27 -14.70 9.86
CA HIS A 56 2.58 -14.66 10.52
C HIS A 56 2.46 -14.36 12.01
N THR A 57 1.57 -13.45 12.42
CA THR A 57 1.43 -13.11 13.85
C THR A 57 0.77 -14.22 14.65
N MET A 58 -0.09 -15.05 14.04
CA MET A 58 -0.59 -16.28 14.66
C MET A 58 0.52 -17.29 14.94
N VAL A 59 1.50 -17.44 14.02
CA VAL A 59 2.67 -18.30 14.26
C VAL A 59 3.53 -17.74 15.40
N ILE A 60 3.72 -16.41 15.48
CA ILE A 60 4.41 -15.78 16.63
C ILE A 60 3.67 -16.07 17.93
N LEU A 61 2.35 -15.84 17.95
CA LEU A 61 1.50 -16.10 19.11
C LEU A 61 1.66 -17.54 19.59
N LEU A 62 1.56 -18.51 18.69
CA LEU A 62 1.70 -19.92 19.02
C LEU A 62 3.10 -20.26 19.53
N GLY A 63 4.14 -19.73 18.88
CA GLY A 63 5.53 -19.95 19.26
C GLY A 63 5.86 -19.42 20.66
N VAL A 64 5.29 -18.27 21.04
CA VAL A 64 5.49 -17.64 22.35
C VAL A 64 4.66 -18.33 23.43
N VAL A 65 3.36 -18.55 23.21
CA VAL A 65 2.46 -19.15 24.21
C VAL A 65 2.89 -20.56 24.58
N PHE A 66 3.31 -21.37 23.59
CA PHE A 66 3.73 -22.75 23.84
C PHE A 66 5.19 -22.90 24.28
N ALA A 67 5.99 -21.83 24.27
CA ALA A 67 7.40 -21.89 24.68
C ALA A 67 7.61 -22.45 26.08
N ALA A 68 6.70 -22.13 27.01
CA ALA A 68 6.76 -22.61 28.39
C ALA A 68 6.31 -24.06 28.58
N ILE A 69 5.50 -24.60 27.65
CA ILE A 69 4.95 -25.96 27.73
C ILE A 69 5.86 -26.95 27.01
N ASN A 70 6.23 -26.64 25.76
CA ASN A 70 7.02 -27.52 24.91
C ASN A 70 8.00 -26.68 24.07
N PRO A 71 9.28 -26.63 24.44
CA PRO A 71 10.28 -25.79 23.75
C PRO A 71 10.56 -26.24 22.32
N ILE A 72 10.21 -27.49 21.95
CA ILE A 72 10.36 -27.99 20.57
C ILE A 72 9.50 -27.15 19.62
N ILE A 73 8.32 -26.69 20.07
CA ILE A 73 7.44 -25.84 19.27
C ILE A 73 8.13 -24.51 18.93
N THR A 74 8.83 -23.91 19.88
CA THR A 74 9.57 -22.66 19.67
C THR A 74 10.71 -22.83 18.67
N VAL A 75 11.43 -23.96 18.72
CA VAL A 75 12.48 -24.25 17.72
C VAL A 75 11.88 -24.36 16.31
N THR A 76 10.72 -25.01 16.18
CA THR A 76 10.03 -25.11 14.89
C THR A 76 9.51 -23.76 14.38
N ALA A 77 9.01 -22.90 15.27
CA ALA A 77 8.58 -21.55 14.94
C ALA A 77 9.78 -20.67 14.52
N LEU A 78 10.93 -20.82 15.18
CA LEU A 78 12.15 -20.12 14.78
C LEU A 78 12.60 -20.55 13.37
N ALA A 79 12.61 -21.86 13.09
CA ALA A 79 12.93 -22.38 11.77
C ALA A 79 11.98 -21.84 10.69
N TYR A 80 10.67 -21.74 10.99
CA TYR A 80 9.69 -21.09 10.13
C TYR A 80 10.09 -19.65 9.82
N PHE A 81 10.38 -18.81 10.82
CA PHE A 81 10.74 -17.40 10.59
C PHE A 81 12.04 -17.24 9.81
N LEU A 82 13.03 -18.12 10.00
CA LEU A 82 14.28 -18.07 9.25
C LEU A 82 14.04 -18.31 7.75
N VAL A 83 13.31 -19.36 7.40
CA VAL A 83 12.98 -19.68 6.00
C VAL A 83 12.09 -18.59 5.41
N ASN A 84 11.05 -18.18 6.16
CA ASN A 84 10.10 -17.16 5.72
C ASN A 84 10.80 -15.82 5.46
N THR A 85 11.78 -15.42 6.26
CA THR A 85 12.52 -14.16 6.05
C THR A 85 13.24 -14.13 4.71
N ILE A 86 13.85 -15.24 4.30
CA ILE A 86 14.55 -15.33 3.02
C ILE A 86 13.55 -15.31 1.86
N ALA A 87 12.49 -16.11 1.97
CA ALA A 87 11.44 -16.20 0.97
C ALA A 87 10.76 -14.85 0.72
N TRP A 88 10.30 -14.20 1.78
CA TRP A 88 9.60 -12.91 1.69
C TRP A 88 10.48 -11.78 1.16
N ARG A 89 11.76 -11.75 1.56
CA ARG A 89 12.70 -10.76 0.99
C ARG A 89 12.83 -10.89 -0.51
N TYR A 90 12.92 -12.12 -1.02
CA TYR A 90 12.98 -12.35 -2.46
C TYR A 90 11.68 -11.89 -3.14
N GLN A 91 10.52 -12.26 -2.60
CA GLN A 91 9.25 -11.91 -3.23
C GLN A 91 8.99 -10.40 -3.23
N VAL A 92 9.30 -9.69 -2.15
CA VAL A 92 9.12 -8.23 -2.06
C VAL A 92 10.03 -7.50 -3.05
N LEU A 93 11.24 -8.00 -3.30
CA LEU A 93 12.19 -7.36 -4.23
C LEU A 93 11.86 -7.60 -5.71
N TYR A 94 11.41 -8.80 -6.07
CA TYR A 94 11.33 -9.22 -7.47
C TYR A 94 9.92 -9.38 -8.03
N VAL A 95 8.91 -9.50 -7.16
CA VAL A 95 7.58 -9.96 -7.57
C VAL A 95 6.48 -8.97 -7.21
N TYR A 96 6.47 -8.48 -5.97
CA TYR A 96 5.36 -7.68 -5.47
C TYR A 96 5.50 -6.21 -5.84
N LYS A 97 4.38 -5.63 -6.29
CA LYS A 97 4.22 -4.19 -6.45
C LYS A 97 3.43 -3.64 -5.26
N GLU A 98 3.98 -2.61 -4.62
CA GLU A 98 3.28 -1.90 -3.55
C GLU A 98 2.23 -0.96 -4.13
N GLU A 99 0.94 -1.24 -3.92
CA GLU A 99 -0.15 -0.34 -4.30
C GLU A 99 -0.36 0.77 -3.27
N TYR A 100 -0.12 0.45 -1.99
CA TYR A 100 -0.39 1.31 -0.86
C TYR A 100 0.84 1.42 0.03
N GLN A 101 1.32 2.66 0.21
CA GLN A 101 2.37 2.97 1.16
C GLN A 101 1.74 3.40 2.49
N SER A 102 1.70 2.47 3.46
CA SER A 102 1.10 2.73 4.78
C SER A 102 2.05 3.43 5.77
N GLY A 103 3.33 3.61 5.42
CA GLY A 103 4.32 4.26 6.28
C GLY A 103 4.64 3.50 7.58
N GLY A 104 4.39 2.19 7.63
CA GLY A 104 4.70 1.36 8.79
C GLY A 104 3.62 1.34 9.89
N LYS A 105 2.41 1.86 9.63
CA LYS A 105 1.28 1.82 10.59
C LYS A 105 0.97 0.42 11.12
N MET A 106 1.21 -0.63 10.33
CA MET A 106 1.02 -2.03 10.73
C MET A 106 1.92 -2.47 11.88
N TRP A 107 3.06 -1.80 12.11
CA TRP A 107 3.98 -2.15 13.19
C TRP A 107 3.32 -2.08 14.58
N VAL A 108 2.46 -1.07 14.80
CA VAL A 108 1.74 -0.89 16.07
C VAL A 108 0.83 -2.09 16.34
N GLN A 109 0.12 -2.57 15.32
CA GLN A 109 -0.75 -3.73 15.43
C GLN A 109 0.03 -5.01 15.74
N VAL A 110 1.15 -5.24 15.05
CA VAL A 110 2.01 -6.42 15.31
C VAL A 110 2.58 -6.37 16.73
N PHE A 111 3.05 -5.22 17.18
CA PHE A 111 3.58 -5.03 18.53
C PHE A 111 2.53 -5.37 19.61
N ASP A 112 1.30 -4.91 19.45
CA ASP A 112 0.20 -5.22 20.37
C ASP A 112 -0.13 -6.72 20.42
N GLN A 113 -0.10 -7.40 19.26
CA GLN A 113 -0.32 -8.84 19.18
C GLN A 113 0.81 -9.65 19.85
N VAL A 114 2.07 -9.23 19.69
CA VAL A 114 3.22 -9.87 20.36
C VAL A 114 3.16 -9.67 21.87
N LEU A 115 2.80 -8.48 22.35
CA LEU A 115 2.61 -8.23 23.79
C LEU A 115 1.44 -9.04 24.36
N LEU A 116 0.35 -9.20 23.61
CA LEU A 116 -0.75 -10.08 24.00
C LEU A 116 -0.30 -11.54 24.10
N ALA A 117 0.50 -12.02 23.13
CA ALA A 117 1.08 -13.36 23.17
C ALA A 117 1.95 -13.59 24.41
N LEU A 118 2.76 -12.58 24.78
CA LEU A 118 3.59 -12.63 25.97
C LEU A 118 2.75 -12.67 27.26
N LEU A 119 1.66 -11.89 27.32
CA LEU A 119 0.75 -11.89 28.47
C LEU A 119 0.04 -13.24 28.60
N LEU A 120 -0.39 -13.83 27.48
CA LEU A 120 -0.97 -15.18 27.45
C LEU A 120 0.05 -16.24 27.90
N MET A 121 1.31 -16.16 27.47
CA MET A 121 2.38 -17.04 27.94
C MET A 121 2.53 -16.96 29.48
N GLN A 122 2.53 -15.75 30.04
CA GLN A 122 2.60 -15.54 31.49
C GLN A 122 1.39 -16.13 32.22
N ALA A 123 0.18 -15.94 31.68
CA ALA A 123 -1.03 -16.54 32.22
C ALA A 123 -0.97 -18.08 32.19
N MET A 124 -0.46 -18.67 31.10
CA MET A 124 -0.25 -20.12 30.99
C MET A 124 0.76 -20.65 32.01
N ILE A 125 1.88 -19.95 32.24
CA ILE A 125 2.86 -20.30 33.27
C ILE A 125 2.20 -20.27 34.65
N ILE A 126 1.46 -19.22 34.99
CA ILE A 126 0.74 -19.12 36.28
C ILE A 126 -0.24 -20.28 36.43
N GLY A 127 -0.99 -20.62 35.38
CA GLY A 127 -1.89 -21.77 35.37
C GLY A 127 -1.17 -23.10 35.63
N LEU A 128 -0.06 -23.36 34.93
CA LEU A 128 0.74 -24.58 35.08
C LEU A 128 1.38 -24.71 36.48
N LEU A 129 1.93 -23.61 37.00
CA LEU A 129 2.55 -23.60 38.34
C LEU A 129 1.49 -23.72 39.45
N GLY A 130 0.30 -23.15 39.24
CA GLY A 130 -0.84 -23.30 40.15
C GLY A 130 -1.25 -24.76 40.34
N ILE A 131 -1.31 -25.53 39.24
CA ILE A 131 -1.63 -26.97 39.30
C ILE A 131 -0.51 -27.75 40.02
N LYS A 132 0.76 -27.42 39.76
CA LYS A 132 1.92 -28.10 40.37
C LYS A 132 2.20 -27.69 41.83
N LYS A 133 1.44 -26.77 42.43
CA LYS A 133 1.61 -26.24 43.81
C LYS A 133 3.07 -25.86 44.12
N PHE A 134 3.74 -25.21 43.17
CA PHE A 134 5.16 -24.85 43.31
C PHE A 134 5.32 -23.61 44.19
N ALA A 135 6.22 -23.63 45.18
CA ALA A 135 6.41 -22.54 46.14
C ALA A 135 6.83 -21.20 45.49
N PHE A 136 7.51 -21.25 44.34
CA PHE A 136 7.95 -20.06 43.60
C PHE A 136 6.86 -19.41 42.73
N SER A 137 5.62 -19.90 42.78
CA SER A 137 4.48 -19.32 42.04
C SER A 137 4.28 -17.82 42.36
N LEU A 138 4.57 -17.42 43.60
CA LEU A 138 4.46 -16.02 44.04
C LEU A 138 5.38 -15.06 43.25
N LEU A 139 6.52 -15.55 42.75
CA LEU A 139 7.48 -14.76 41.98
C LEU A 139 7.00 -14.45 40.56
N VAL A 140 6.08 -15.26 40.02
CA VAL A 140 5.57 -15.10 38.64
C VAL A 140 4.40 -14.12 38.57
N ILE A 141 3.68 -13.94 39.67
CA ILE A 141 2.53 -13.02 39.77
C ILE A 141 2.85 -11.56 39.39
N PRO A 142 3.99 -10.94 39.76
CA PRO A 142 4.28 -9.56 39.36
C PRO A 142 4.60 -9.38 37.87
N LEU A 143 5.03 -10.43 37.15
CA LEU A 143 5.41 -10.33 35.73
C LEU A 143 4.31 -9.79 34.80
N PRO A 144 3.04 -10.27 34.84
CA PRO A 144 1.97 -9.72 34.01
C PRO A 144 1.66 -8.24 34.31
N PHE A 145 1.88 -7.78 35.54
CA PHE A 145 1.70 -6.36 35.87
C PHE A 145 2.81 -5.50 35.28
N ILE A 146 4.04 -6.00 35.28
CA ILE A 146 5.19 -5.32 34.66
C ILE A 146 4.97 -5.23 33.14
N THR A 147 4.56 -6.31 32.48
CA THR A 147 4.30 -6.30 31.02
C THR A 147 3.13 -5.41 30.65
N LEU A 148 2.05 -5.40 31.44
CA LEU A 148 0.93 -4.49 31.22
C LEU A 148 1.35 -3.02 31.40
N SER A 149 2.14 -2.72 32.43
CA SER A 149 2.69 -1.38 32.65
C SER A 149 3.56 -0.95 31.49
N PHE A 150 4.43 -1.85 31.01
CA PHE A 150 5.25 -1.62 29.82
C PHE A 150 4.40 -1.36 28.58
N LYS A 151 3.34 -2.12 28.34
CA LYS A 151 2.42 -1.89 27.22
C LYS A 151 1.82 -0.49 27.25
N VAL A 152 1.34 -0.05 28.41
CA VAL A 152 0.73 1.28 28.57
C VAL A 152 1.77 2.39 28.34
N ILE A 153 2.98 2.24 28.89
CA ILE A 153 4.07 3.22 28.70
C ILE A 153 4.48 3.27 27.24
N ALA A 154 4.72 2.12 26.61
CA ALA A 154 5.08 2.02 25.20
C ALA A 154 4.00 2.64 24.31
N GLY A 155 2.72 2.35 24.57
CA GLY A 155 1.61 2.98 23.86
C GLY A 155 1.65 4.51 23.97
N LYS A 156 1.85 5.06 25.17
CA LYS A 156 1.93 6.52 25.37
C LYS A 156 3.12 7.16 24.65
N VAL A 157 4.28 6.50 24.65
CA VAL A 157 5.51 7.03 24.07
C VAL A 157 5.52 6.90 22.54
N PHE A 158 5.13 5.75 22.00
CA PHE A 158 5.29 5.44 20.58
C PHE A 158 4.07 5.77 19.71
N THR A 159 2.86 5.94 20.27
CA THR A 159 1.67 6.24 19.44
C THR A 159 1.80 7.58 18.72
N ARG A 160 2.31 8.62 19.37
CA ARG A 160 2.42 9.94 18.73
C ARG A 160 3.44 9.94 17.59
N PRO A 161 4.70 9.52 17.77
CA PRO A 161 5.69 9.54 16.67
C PRO A 161 5.32 8.66 15.48
N LEU A 162 4.58 7.57 15.70
CA LEU A 162 4.21 6.64 14.62
C LEU A 162 2.95 7.06 13.84
N SER A 163 2.15 7.97 14.38
CA SER A 163 0.90 8.42 13.72
C SER A 163 1.05 9.75 12.98
N VAL A 164 1.95 10.62 13.42
CA VAL A 164 2.11 11.96 12.85
C VAL A 164 3.55 12.24 12.44
N LEU A 165 3.71 12.93 11.31
CA LEU A 165 5.00 13.48 10.91
C LEU A 165 5.38 14.63 11.86
N SER A 166 6.59 14.58 12.41
CA SER A 166 7.08 15.65 13.27
C SER A 166 7.24 16.96 12.50
N LEU A 167 6.92 18.11 13.12
CA LEU A 167 7.08 19.43 12.49
C LEU A 167 8.52 19.69 12.02
N ARG A 168 9.50 19.20 12.77
CA ARG A 168 10.91 19.28 12.37
C ARG A 168 11.19 18.46 11.13
N GLY A 169 10.69 17.22 11.07
CA GLY A 169 10.82 16.37 9.89
C GLY A 169 10.15 16.97 8.66
N ALA A 170 8.96 17.58 8.83
CA ALA A 170 8.29 18.33 7.77
C ALA A 170 9.14 19.52 7.29
N ALA A 171 9.69 20.32 8.20
CA ALA A 171 10.54 21.45 7.83
C ALA A 171 11.84 21.03 7.11
N ASP A 172 12.43 19.90 7.46
CA ASP A 172 13.62 19.37 6.80
C ASP A 172 13.28 18.76 5.42
N LEU A 173 12.09 18.16 5.26
CA LEU A 173 11.55 17.74 3.97
C LEU A 173 11.30 18.96 3.06
N ASP A 174 10.62 19.99 3.56
CA ASP A 174 10.35 21.22 2.80
C ASP A 174 11.64 21.90 2.30
N ARG A 175 12.71 21.89 3.12
CA ARG A 175 14.03 22.40 2.73
C ARG A 175 14.67 21.56 1.63
N SER A 176 14.54 20.24 1.73
CA SER A 176 15.09 19.30 0.75
C SER A 176 14.35 19.42 -0.59
N ASP A 177 13.02 19.56 -0.55
CA ASP A 177 12.18 19.75 -1.74
C ASP A 177 12.49 21.08 -2.43
N LYS A 178 12.69 22.16 -1.66
CA LYS A 178 13.14 23.46 -2.23
C LYS A 178 14.51 23.37 -2.89
N SER A 179 15.48 22.70 -2.25
CA SER A 179 16.81 22.51 -2.83
C SER A 179 16.77 21.64 -4.09
N ASN A 180 15.90 20.63 -4.13
CA ASN A 180 15.69 19.79 -5.30
C ASN A 180 15.02 20.56 -6.43
N ALA A 181 13.99 21.36 -6.13
CA ALA A 181 13.30 22.20 -7.11
C ALA A 181 14.23 23.29 -7.69
N GLU A 182 15.19 23.79 -6.91
CA GLU A 182 16.19 24.74 -7.42
C GLU A 182 17.18 24.07 -8.40
N LYS A 183 17.58 22.83 -8.12
CA LYS A 183 18.50 22.06 -8.99
C LYS A 183 17.80 21.54 -10.24
N ASN A 184 16.59 21.02 -10.07
CA ASN A 184 15.75 20.41 -11.09
C ASN A 184 14.37 21.07 -10.98
N PRO A 185 14.12 22.18 -11.70
CA PRO A 185 12.81 22.81 -11.68
C PRO A 185 11.76 21.82 -12.20
N PRO A 186 10.59 21.75 -11.54
CA PRO A 186 9.55 20.81 -11.93
C PRO A 186 9.08 21.12 -13.35
N SER A 187 8.86 20.08 -14.13
CA SER A 187 8.33 20.23 -15.49
C SER A 187 6.86 20.69 -15.44
N LEU A 188 6.39 21.31 -16.52
CA LEU A 188 4.97 21.67 -16.64
C LEU A 188 4.05 20.46 -16.50
N GLU A 189 4.50 19.28 -16.93
CA GLU A 189 3.78 18.03 -16.79
C GLU A 189 3.64 17.61 -15.32
N GLU A 190 4.73 17.67 -14.54
CA GLU A 190 4.71 17.37 -13.10
C GLU A 190 3.77 18.31 -12.32
N MET A 191 3.74 19.59 -12.68
CA MET A 191 2.80 20.56 -12.10
C MET A 191 1.34 20.20 -12.43
N ARG A 192 1.07 19.81 -13.67
CA ARG A 192 -0.28 19.37 -14.10
C ARG A 192 -0.71 18.06 -13.44
N GLU A 193 0.23 17.15 -13.22
CA GLU A 193 -0.04 15.91 -12.48
C GLU A 193 -0.40 16.20 -11.02
N ALA A 194 0.31 17.12 -10.36
CA ALA A 194 0.04 17.52 -8.98
C ALA A 194 -1.39 18.05 -8.78
N ASP A 195 -1.89 18.87 -9.70
CA ASP A 195 -3.26 19.39 -9.66
C ASP A 195 -4.31 18.28 -9.89
N ARG A 196 -3.97 17.25 -10.66
CA ARG A 196 -4.87 16.16 -11.03
C ARG A 196 -4.82 14.96 -10.07
N LEU A 197 -3.91 14.95 -9.09
CA LEU A 197 -3.62 13.78 -8.25
C LEU A 197 -4.87 13.22 -7.55
N TYR A 198 -5.67 14.13 -6.97
CA TYR A 198 -6.85 13.83 -6.17
C TYR A 198 -8.17 13.80 -6.97
N LEU A 199 -8.13 14.02 -8.28
CA LEU A 199 -9.31 13.86 -9.12
C LEU A 199 -9.71 12.39 -9.19
N SER A 200 -11.02 12.13 -9.26
CA SER A 200 -11.49 10.76 -9.47
C SER A 200 -10.91 10.20 -10.78
N PRO A 201 -10.62 8.90 -10.87
CA PRO A 201 -10.05 8.31 -12.09
C PRO A 201 -10.85 8.61 -13.36
N ASN A 202 -12.18 8.76 -13.24
CA ASN A 202 -13.05 9.10 -14.37
C ASN A 202 -12.84 10.52 -14.92
N PHE A 203 -12.23 11.41 -14.13
CA PHE A 203 -11.97 12.81 -14.49
C PHE A 203 -10.51 13.08 -14.82
N LYS A 204 -9.63 12.08 -14.73
CA LYS A 204 -8.23 12.16 -15.17
C LYS A 204 -8.13 11.99 -16.69
N VAL A 205 -8.84 12.84 -17.44
CA VAL A 205 -8.82 12.82 -18.91
C VAL A 205 -7.82 13.86 -19.38
N GLU A 206 -6.88 13.47 -20.24
CA GLU A 206 -6.04 14.44 -20.94
C GLU A 206 -6.94 15.25 -21.89
N LEU A 207 -6.86 16.59 -21.85
CA LEU A 207 -7.75 17.44 -22.66
C LEU A 207 -7.62 17.11 -24.17
N GLY A 208 -6.41 16.75 -24.61
CA GLY A 208 -6.16 16.24 -25.97
C GLY A 208 -6.88 14.92 -26.25
N GLU A 209 -6.84 13.95 -25.33
CA GLU A 209 -7.61 12.70 -25.46
C GLU A 209 -9.13 12.96 -25.50
N TYR A 210 -9.63 13.94 -24.75
CA TYR A 210 -11.06 14.29 -24.75
C TYR A 210 -11.50 14.85 -26.12
N GLU A 211 -10.72 15.75 -26.70
CA GLU A 211 -11.00 16.30 -28.03
C GLU A 211 -10.90 15.24 -29.12
N ASP A 212 -9.90 14.36 -29.05
CA ASP A 212 -9.76 13.23 -29.95
C ASP A 212 -10.91 12.23 -29.82
N LEU A 213 -11.38 11.94 -28.60
CA LEU A 213 -12.55 11.09 -28.36
C LEU A 213 -13.83 11.71 -28.94
N LEU A 214 -14.05 13.01 -28.76
CA LEU A 214 -15.20 13.72 -29.35
C LEU A 214 -15.11 13.78 -30.87
N ARG A 215 -13.89 13.90 -31.43
CA ARG A 215 -13.64 13.87 -32.88
C ARG A 215 -13.94 12.49 -33.45
N GLN A 216 -13.42 11.43 -32.83
CA GLN A 216 -13.70 10.04 -33.20
C GLN A 216 -15.21 9.73 -33.11
N ALA A 217 -15.88 10.15 -32.04
CA ALA A 217 -17.32 9.95 -31.88
C ALA A 217 -18.13 10.64 -33.00
N ARG A 218 -17.77 11.87 -33.39
CA ARG A 218 -18.39 12.58 -34.52
C ARG A 218 -18.17 11.86 -35.85
N THR A 219 -16.95 11.39 -36.13
CA THR A 219 -16.64 10.65 -37.37
C THR A 219 -17.38 9.31 -37.43
N VAL A 220 -17.46 8.57 -36.33
CA VAL A 220 -18.22 7.31 -36.27
C VAL A 220 -19.71 7.57 -36.46
N GLY A 221 -20.26 8.62 -35.83
CA GLY A 221 -21.65 9.04 -36.02
C GLY A 221 -21.98 9.38 -37.47
N ALA A 222 -21.09 10.11 -38.16
CA ALA A 222 -21.24 10.45 -39.58
C ALA A 222 -21.22 9.20 -40.48
N LYS A 223 -20.31 8.25 -40.22
CA LYS A 223 -20.25 6.97 -40.95
C LYS A 223 -21.49 6.11 -40.74
N LEU A 224 -22.04 6.06 -39.53
CA LEU A 224 -23.29 5.34 -39.24
C LEU A 224 -24.50 5.97 -39.96
N LYS A 225 -24.42 7.27 -40.27
CA LYS A 225 -25.44 8.01 -41.02
C LYS A 225 -25.25 7.91 -42.55
N GLY A 226 -24.24 7.17 -43.01
CA GLY A 226 -23.96 6.95 -44.44
C GLY A 226 -23.11 8.04 -45.10
N GLU A 227 -22.42 8.87 -44.32
CA GLU A 227 -21.55 9.93 -44.82
C GLU A 227 -20.08 9.46 -44.85
N ASP A 228 -19.46 9.49 -46.03
CA ASP A 228 -18.05 9.09 -46.23
C ASP A 228 -17.08 10.21 -45.82
N VAL A 229 -16.83 10.33 -44.52
CA VAL A 229 -15.86 11.28 -43.95
C VAL A 229 -14.49 10.61 -43.78
N LYS A 230 -13.45 11.18 -44.40
CA LYS A 230 -12.04 10.76 -44.23
C LYS A 230 -11.49 11.22 -42.88
N LEU A 231 -10.69 10.36 -42.24
CA LEU A 231 -9.91 10.70 -41.04
C LEU A 231 -8.87 11.77 -41.41
N SER A 232 -9.08 13.01 -40.97
CA SER A 232 -8.05 14.06 -40.99
C SER A 232 -7.05 13.84 -39.85
N GLU A 233 -5.78 14.15 -40.09
CA GLU A 233 -4.66 13.90 -39.16
C GLU A 233 -4.86 14.55 -37.77
N PRO A 234 -4.26 13.97 -36.71
CA PRO A 234 -4.29 14.55 -35.36
C PRO A 234 -3.65 15.94 -35.34
N ILE A 235 -4.25 16.87 -34.61
CA ILE A 235 -3.65 18.18 -34.36
C ILE A 235 -2.57 17.95 -33.30
N ARG A 236 -1.33 18.34 -33.59
CA ARG A 236 -0.22 18.22 -32.63
C ARG A 236 -0.39 19.24 -31.50
N ASP A 237 -0.06 18.83 -30.28
CA ASP A 237 -0.26 19.59 -29.03
C ASP A 237 0.32 21.02 -29.04
N GLU A 238 1.27 21.33 -29.93
CA GLU A 238 1.87 22.65 -30.09
C GLU A 238 0.97 23.69 -30.79
N GLU A 239 0.01 23.28 -31.63
CA GLU A 239 -0.84 24.23 -32.39
C GLU A 239 -2.03 24.76 -31.58
N LEU A 240 -2.52 24.00 -30.59
CA LEU A 240 -3.72 24.35 -29.82
C LEU A 240 -3.46 25.51 -28.83
N TYR A 241 -2.22 25.67 -28.36
CA TYR A 241 -1.83 26.74 -27.45
C TYR A 241 -1.77 28.12 -28.13
N TRP A 242 -1.30 28.20 -29.38
CA TRP A 242 -1.24 29.47 -30.12
C TRP A 242 -2.62 30.05 -30.44
N SER A 243 -3.64 29.21 -30.66
CA SER A 243 -5.01 29.68 -30.89
C SER A 243 -5.74 30.12 -29.62
N ALA A 244 -5.37 29.60 -28.44
CA ALA A 244 -6.00 29.99 -27.19
C ALA A 244 -5.47 31.34 -26.65
N GLU A 245 -4.19 31.67 -26.90
CA GLU A 245 -3.59 32.94 -26.49
C GLU A 245 -4.01 34.14 -27.38
N GLU A 246 -4.42 33.91 -28.63
CA GLU A 246 -4.92 34.98 -29.51
C GLU A 246 -6.34 35.44 -29.17
N ASP A 247 -7.14 34.62 -28.47
CA ASP A 247 -8.55 34.92 -28.15
C ASP A 247 -8.75 35.64 -26.80
N GLU A 248 -7.72 35.81 -25.96
CA GLU A 248 -7.79 36.61 -24.73
C GLU A 248 -7.54 38.12 -24.97
N GLY A 249 -8.34 38.71 -25.86
CA GLY A 249 -8.56 40.16 -25.91
C GLY A 249 -9.50 40.59 -24.79
N GLY A 250 -8.95 40.98 -23.63
CA GLY A 250 -9.72 41.35 -22.43
C GLY A 250 -10.72 42.50 -22.64
N PRO A 251 -11.87 42.52 -21.94
CA PRO A 251 -12.83 43.62 -22.01
C PRO A 251 -12.32 44.84 -21.23
N SER A 252 -12.16 45.94 -21.96
CA SER A 252 -11.89 47.30 -21.47
C SER A 252 -12.96 47.80 -20.50
N LEU A 253 -12.54 48.27 -19.32
CA LEU A 253 -13.38 48.97 -18.34
C LEU A 253 -13.20 50.49 -18.45
N GLU A 254 -14.06 51.13 -19.24
CA GLU A 254 -14.48 52.55 -19.17
C GLU A 254 -15.99 52.54 -19.47
N GLY A 255 -16.93 53.20 -18.80
CA GLY A 255 -16.97 54.29 -17.83
C GLY A 255 -18.36 54.94 -18.04
N GLY A 256 -19.06 55.36 -16.98
CA GLY A 256 -20.39 55.98 -17.15
C GLY A 256 -21.07 56.42 -15.85
N GLU A 257 -20.76 57.63 -15.43
CA GLU A 257 -21.42 58.40 -14.37
C GLU A 257 -22.85 58.88 -14.74
N SER A 258 -23.55 59.39 -13.70
CA SER A 258 -24.73 60.29 -13.65
C SER A 258 -26.04 59.63 -13.15
N ASN A 259 -26.84 60.18 -12.22
CA ASN A 259 -26.74 61.31 -11.28
C ASN A 259 -27.96 61.25 -10.28
N GLN A 260 -27.78 61.81 -9.08
CA GLN A 260 -28.72 62.48 -8.12
C GLN A 260 -30.22 62.05 -8.03
N VAL A 261 -30.84 61.92 -6.84
CA VAL A 261 -31.00 62.89 -5.72
C VAL A 261 -30.94 62.20 -4.36
#